data_AF-A0A1S2VXV3-F1
#
_entry.id   AF-A0A1S2VXV3-F1
#
_cell.length_a   1.000
_cell.length_b   1.000
_cell.length_c   1.000
_cell.angle_alpha   90.00
_cell.angle_beta   90.00
_cell.angle_gamma   90.00
#
_symmetry.space_group_name_H-M   'P 1'
#
loop_
_entity.id
_entity.type
_entity.pdbx_description
1 polymer ?
#
loop_
_entity_poly.entity_id
_entity_poly.type
_entity_poly.pdbx_seq_one_letter_code
_entity_poly.pdbx_strand_id
1 'polypeptide(L)'
;MWREFTHCGVLYAHLPELDPSDAVQDAATKEASSAAIRERIETARIAAEDALITRIHEHADAIGFTGELGVSRVINGICLRVLTTRGDDAFDLIRDVADFVTDFVAEG
;
A
#
# COMPACT_ATOMS: atom_id res chain seq x y z
N MET A 1 -16.02 -1.63 24.56
CA MET A 1 -15.24 -0.44 24.18
C MET A 1 -15.12 -0.38 22.66
N TRP A 2 -16.25 -0.10 21.98
CA TRP A 2 -16.40 0.23 20.54
C TRP A 2 -17.36 1.43 20.38
N ARG A 3 -17.83 2.00 21.51
CA ARG A 3 -18.84 3.07 21.54
C ARG A 3 -18.25 4.45 21.26
N GLU A 4 -16.92 4.56 21.34
CA GLU A 4 -16.20 5.83 21.16
C GLU A 4 -15.89 6.09 19.69
N PHE A 5 -15.67 5.03 18.89
CA PHE A 5 -15.55 5.14 17.44
C PHE A 5 -16.93 5.00 16.79
N THR A 6 -17.36 6.05 16.12
CA THR A 6 -18.71 6.13 15.50
C THR A 6 -18.64 6.10 13.98
N HIS A 7 -17.45 6.18 13.40
CA HIS A 7 -17.21 6.19 11.97
C HIS A 7 -16.20 5.12 11.59
N CYS A 8 -16.43 4.48 10.44
CA CYS A 8 -15.53 3.50 9.87
C CYS A 8 -15.26 3.82 8.40
N GLY A 9 -14.07 3.47 7.95
CA GLY A 9 -13.63 3.65 6.58
C GLY A 9 -12.84 2.45 6.09
N VAL A 10 -12.96 2.14 4.80
CA VAL A 10 -12.20 1.08 4.14
C VAL A 10 -11.72 1.57 2.79
N LEU A 11 -10.45 1.31 2.49
CA LEU A 11 -9.87 1.52 1.16
C LEU A 11 -9.21 0.21 0.71
N TYR A 12 -9.50 -0.18 -0.52
CA TYR A 12 -8.73 -1.19 -1.25
C TYR A 12 -7.93 -0.46 -2.32
N ALA A 13 -6.60 -0.52 -2.21
CA ALA A 13 -5.72 0.09 -3.18
C ALA A 13 -4.95 -1.00 -3.91
N HIS A 14 -5.14 -1.07 -5.22
CA HIS A 14 -4.32 -1.89 -6.10
C HIS A 14 -3.03 -1.15 -6.41
N LEU A 15 -1.91 -1.86 -6.30
CA LEU A 15 -0.62 -1.36 -6.77
C LEU A 15 -0.43 -1.81 -8.22
N PRO A 16 0.18 -0.97 -9.08
CA PRO A 16 0.43 -1.35 -10.47
C PRO A 16 1.26 -2.63 -10.54
N GLU A 17 0.96 -3.47 -11.53
CA GLU A 17 1.81 -4.63 -11.82
C GLU A 17 3.16 -4.12 -12.34
N LEU A 18 4.24 -4.59 -11.72
CA LEU A 18 5.59 -4.29 -12.19
C LEU A 18 5.80 -4.92 -13.56
N ASP A 19 6.24 -4.14 -14.54
CA ASP A 19 6.53 -4.66 -15.87
C ASP A 19 7.68 -5.67 -15.75
N PRO A 20 7.54 -6.90 -16.29
CA PRO A 20 8.63 -7.87 -16.32
C PRO A 20 9.91 -7.33 -16.96
N SER A 21 9.83 -6.31 -17.82
CA SER A 21 10.99 -5.65 -18.42
C SER A 21 11.74 -4.73 -17.45
N ASP A 22 11.07 -4.10 -16.48
CA ASP A 22 11.71 -3.30 -15.42
C ASP A 22 12.49 -4.18 -14.45
N ALA A 23 11.97 -5.38 -14.16
CA ALA A 23 12.69 -6.37 -13.38
C ALA A 23 13.99 -6.85 -14.08
N VAL A 24 14.13 -6.67 -15.41
CA VAL A 24 15.25 -7.19 -16.22
C VAL A 24 16.39 -6.17 -16.40
N GLN A 25 16.24 -4.93 -15.96
CA GLN A 25 17.24 -3.87 -16.17
C GLN A 25 18.51 -3.96 -15.32
N ASP A 26 18.56 -4.82 -14.29
CA ASP A 26 19.82 -5.11 -13.59
C ASP A 26 20.67 -6.10 -14.42
N ALA A 27 21.71 -5.55 -15.04
CA ALA A 27 22.56 -6.19 -16.04
C ALA A 27 23.20 -7.51 -15.55
N ALA A 28 22.85 -8.63 -16.19
CA ALA A 28 23.76 -9.73 -16.60
C ALA A 28 23.08 -11.07 -16.94
N THR A 29 21.75 -11.23 -16.85
CA THR A 29 21.15 -12.59 -16.98
C THR A 29 20.30 -12.72 -18.24
N LYS A 30 20.96 -12.99 -19.38
CA LYS A 30 20.32 -13.38 -20.64
C LYS A 30 19.57 -14.74 -20.59
N GLU A 31 19.46 -15.38 -19.43
CA GLU A 31 18.80 -16.69 -19.26
C GLU A 31 18.09 -16.84 -17.90
N ALA A 32 17.41 -15.81 -17.40
CA ALA A 32 16.48 -16.05 -16.28
C ALA A 32 15.31 -16.91 -16.77
N SER A 33 15.07 -18.06 -16.14
CA SER A 33 13.89 -18.89 -16.46
C SER A 33 12.61 -18.10 -16.16
N SER A 34 11.51 -18.43 -16.84
CA SER A 34 10.20 -17.79 -16.59
C SER A 34 9.74 -17.89 -15.14
N ALA A 35 10.20 -18.91 -14.40
CA ALA A 35 9.97 -19.07 -12.98
C ALA A 35 10.74 -18.03 -12.15
N ALA A 36 12.04 -17.82 -12.45
CA ALA A 36 12.86 -16.83 -11.75
C ALA A 36 12.39 -15.39 -12.00
N ILE A 37 11.91 -15.09 -13.22
CA ILE A 37 11.31 -13.79 -13.54
C ILE A 37 10.04 -13.57 -12.70
N ARG A 38 9.16 -14.58 -12.62
CA ARG A 38 7.94 -14.50 -11.81
C ARG A 38 8.22 -14.28 -10.32
N GLU A 39 9.18 -15.03 -9.77
CA GLU A 39 9.58 -14.89 -8.36
C GLU A 39 10.15 -13.50 -8.05
N ARG A 40 10.91 -12.92 -8.98
CA ARG A 40 11.45 -11.57 -8.82
C ARG A 40 10.36 -10.50 -8.86
N ILE A 41 9.39 -10.62 -9.77
CA ILE A 41 8.23 -9.73 -9.85
C ILE A 41 7.40 -9.84 -8.56
N GLU A 42 7.16 -11.06 -8.07
CA GLU A 42 6.43 -11.28 -6.82
C GLU A 42 7.14 -10.67 -5.62
N THR A 43 8.46 -10.85 -5.53
CA THR A 43 9.29 -10.26 -4.47
C THR A 43 9.24 -8.74 -4.51
N ALA A 44 9.38 -8.14 -5.69
CA ALA A 44 9.35 -6.70 -5.86
C ALA A 44 7.95 -6.12 -5.54
N ARG A 45 6.87 -6.81 -5.91
CA ARG A 45 5.51 -6.46 -5.52
C ARG A 45 5.33 -6.50 -4.00
N ILE A 46 5.78 -7.57 -3.34
CA ILE A 46 5.70 -7.70 -1.87
C ILE A 46 6.47 -6.56 -1.20
N ALA A 47 7.66 -6.22 -1.70
CA ALA A 47 8.46 -5.13 -1.16
C ALA A 47 7.76 -3.76 -1.33
N ALA A 48 7.12 -3.52 -2.49
CA ALA A 48 6.34 -2.31 -2.72
C ALA A 48 5.11 -2.21 -1.79
N GLU A 49 4.39 -3.32 -1.61
CA GLU A 49 3.24 -3.39 -0.69
C GLU A 49 3.68 -3.15 0.77
N ASP A 50 4.77 -3.77 1.21
CA ASP A 50 5.31 -3.59 2.57
C ASP A 50 5.82 -2.14 2.77
N ALA A 51 6.48 -1.54 1.77
CA ALA A 51 6.90 -0.14 1.82
C ALA A 51 5.72 0.82 1.94
N LEU A 52 4.63 0.57 1.20
CA LEU A 52 3.42 1.37 1.31
C LEU A 52 2.77 1.20 2.69
N ILE A 53 2.72 -0.02 3.24
CA ILE A 53 2.23 -0.24 4.61
C ILE A 53 3.04 0.60 5.60
N THR A 54 4.37 0.55 5.54
CA THR A 54 5.23 1.37 6.40
C THR A 54 4.92 2.87 6.25
N ARG A 55 4.84 3.37 5.01
CA ARG A 55 4.52 4.78 4.73
C ARG A 55 3.17 5.22 5.32
N ILE A 56 2.14 4.36 5.26
CA ILE A 56 0.82 4.65 5.83
C ILE A 56 0.91 4.78 7.35
N HIS A 57 1.63 3.88 8.02
CA HIS A 57 1.82 3.93 9.48
C HIS A 57 2.60 5.18 9.89
N GLU A 58 3.71 5.48 9.21
CA GLU A 58 4.51 6.68 9.47
C GLU A 58 3.71 7.97 9.24
N HIS A 59 2.87 8.02 8.20
CA HIS A 59 1.98 9.16 7.95
C HIS A 59 0.94 9.32 9.06
N ALA A 60 0.29 8.22 9.46
CA ALA A 60 -0.70 8.24 10.54
C ALA A 60 -0.08 8.76 11.86
N ASP A 61 1.14 8.34 12.18
CA ASP A 61 1.88 8.85 13.34
C ASP A 61 2.22 10.34 13.18
N ALA A 62 2.67 10.76 11.99
CA ALA A 62 3.07 12.13 11.70
C ALA A 62 1.90 13.13 11.80
N ILE A 63 0.69 12.73 11.38
CA ILE A 63 -0.52 13.57 11.49
C ILE A 63 -1.20 13.46 12.86
N GLY A 64 -0.71 12.60 13.76
CA GLY A 64 -1.31 12.36 15.07
C GLY A 64 -2.69 11.69 14.97
N PHE A 65 -2.86 10.75 14.05
CA PHE A 65 -4.12 10.07 13.80
C PHE A 65 -4.68 9.46 15.10
N THR A 66 -5.92 9.84 15.44
CA THR A 66 -6.61 9.37 16.65
C THR A 66 -7.74 8.41 16.26
N GLY A 67 -7.42 7.13 16.23
CA GLY A 67 -8.34 6.06 15.84
C GLY A 67 -7.68 4.69 15.87
N GLU A 68 -8.43 3.67 15.48
CA GLU A 68 -7.87 2.33 15.21
C GLU A 68 -7.52 2.23 13.73
N LEU A 69 -6.30 1.80 13.44
CA LEU A 69 -5.76 1.65 12.09
C LEU A 69 -5.31 0.21 11.86
N GLY A 70 -5.81 -0.41 10.79
CA GLY A 70 -5.35 -1.69 10.31
C GLY A 70 -5.00 -1.64 8.84
N VAL A 71 -3.76 -1.99 8.49
CA VAL A 71 -3.31 -2.13 7.10
C VAL A 71 -2.85 -3.57 6.88
N SER A 72 -3.29 -4.19 5.79
CA SER A 72 -2.93 -5.57 5.45
C SER A 72 -2.77 -5.75 3.96
N ARG A 73 -1.78 -6.54 3.53
CA ARG A 73 -1.64 -6.99 2.14
C ARG A 73 -2.88 -7.75 1.67
N VAL A 74 -3.25 -7.55 0.42
CA VAL A 74 -4.28 -8.29 -0.32
C VAL A 74 -3.73 -8.67 -1.70
N ILE A 75 -4.56 -9.21 -2.59
CA ILE A 75 -4.11 -9.58 -3.94
C ILE A 75 -3.76 -8.30 -4.72
N ASN A 76 -2.47 -8.15 -5.06
CA ASN A 76 -1.92 -7.03 -5.83
C ASN A 76 -2.20 -5.67 -5.18
N GLY A 77 -1.93 -5.56 -3.88
CA GLY A 77 -2.09 -4.30 -3.17
C GLY A 77 -2.37 -4.45 -1.68
N ILE A 78 -3.08 -3.46 -1.13
CA ILE A 78 -3.36 -3.36 0.31
C ILE A 78 -4.84 -3.08 0.61
N CYS A 79 -5.25 -3.45 1.81
CA CYS A 79 -6.51 -3.05 2.41
C CYS A 79 -6.23 -2.25 3.67
N LEU A 80 -6.75 -1.03 3.69
CA LEU A 80 -6.77 -0.10 4.83
C LEU A 80 -8.14 -0.16 5.49
N ARG A 81 -8.17 -0.30 6.82
CA ARG A 81 -9.38 -0.27 7.66
C ARG A 81 -9.16 0.71 8.80
N VAL A 82 -10.09 1.63 8.99
CA VAL A 82 -9.99 2.69 10.00
C VAL A 82 -11.27 2.79 10.83
N LEU A 83 -11.11 3.05 12.13
CA LEU A 83 -12.19 3.42 13.05
C LEU A 83 -11.84 4.74 13.72
N THR A 84 -12.75 5.71 13.67
CA THR A 84 -12.53 7.06 14.19
C THR A 84 -13.76 7.59 14.93
N THR A 85 -13.58 8.65 15.71
CA THR A 85 -14.67 9.36 16.38
C THR A 85 -15.38 10.33 15.44
N ARG A 86 -14.69 10.82 14.39
CA ARG A 86 -15.21 11.72 13.35
C ARG A 86 -15.02 11.14 11.95
N GLY A 87 -16.01 11.34 11.09
CA GLY A 87 -15.93 10.90 9.69
C GLY A 87 -14.82 11.57 8.89
N ASP A 88 -14.58 12.87 9.13
CA ASP A 88 -13.56 13.65 8.41
C ASP A 88 -12.16 13.06 8.61
N ASP A 89 -11.80 12.67 9.85
CA ASP A 89 -10.50 12.08 10.16
C ASP A 89 -10.27 10.75 9.39
N ALA A 90 -11.33 9.95 9.23
CA ALA A 90 -11.26 8.72 8.43
C ALA A 90 -11.13 9.04 6.93
N PHE A 91 -11.86 10.03 6.44
CA PHE A 91 -11.86 10.42 5.03
C PHE A 91 -10.53 11.08 4.62
N ASP A 92 -9.99 11.97 5.45
CA ASP A 92 -8.71 12.64 5.21
C ASP A 92 -7.58 11.61 5.14
N LEU A 93 -7.52 10.65 6.08
CA LEU A 93 -6.52 9.58 6.01
C LEU A 93 -6.70 8.73 4.74
N ILE A 94 -7.94 8.38 4.36
CA ILE A 94 -8.19 7.61 3.12
C ILE A 94 -7.74 8.37 1.88
N ARG A 95 -8.02 9.69 1.82
CA ARG A 95 -7.57 10.55 0.72
C ARG A 95 -6.06 10.57 0.64
N ASP A 96 -5.37 10.84 1.74
CA ASP A 96 -3.91 10.94 1.75
C ASP A 96 -3.26 9.61 1.31
N VAL A 97 -3.82 8.46 1.73
CA VAL A 97 -3.36 7.15 1.27
C VAL A 97 -3.67 6.92 -0.22
N ALA A 98 -4.80 7.39 -0.73
CA ALA A 98 -5.09 7.33 -2.16
C ALA A 98 -4.06 8.15 -2.96
N ASP A 99 -3.67 9.33 -2.46
CA ASP A 99 -2.65 10.18 -3.07
C ASP A 99 -1.29 9.46 -3.09
N PHE A 100 -0.91 8.75 -2.02
CA PHE A 100 0.33 7.94 -2.01
C PHE A 100 0.36 6.89 -3.12
N VAL A 101 -0.77 6.23 -3.36
CA VAL A 101 -0.90 5.19 -4.37
C VAL A 101 -0.84 5.80 -5.77
N THR A 102 -1.46 6.96 -5.99
CA THR A 102 -1.40 7.64 -7.30
C THR A 102 -0.04 8.24 -7.58
N ASP A 103 0.67 8.75 -6.58
CA ASP A 103 2.03 9.26 -6.72
C ASP A 103 3.02 8.13 -6.97
N PHE A 104 2.83 6.98 -6.32
CA PHE A 104 3.61 5.76 -6.58
C PHE A 104 3.51 5.30 -8.05
N VAL A 105 2.36 5.51 -8.69
CA VAL A 105 2.14 5.22 -10.13
C VAL A 105 2.79 6.26 -11.04
N ALA A 106 3.03 7.48 -10.57
CA ALA A 106 3.63 8.55 -11.38
C ALA A 106 5.18 8.51 -11.38
N GLU A 107 5.79 7.86 -10.38
CA GLU A 107 7.24 7.77 -10.21
C GLU A 107 7.86 6.44 -10.69
N GLY A 108 7.04 5.41 -10.95
CA GLY A 108 7.46 4.13 -11.53
C GLY A 108 7.21 4.06 -13.03
#